data_AF-R4KAE3-F1
#
_entry.id   AF-R4KAE3-F1
#
_cell.length_a   1.000
_cell.length_b   1.000
_cell.length_c   1.000
_cell.angle_alpha   90.00
_cell.angle_beta   90.00
_cell.angle_gamma   90.00
#
_symmetry.space_group_name_H-M   'P 1'
#
loop_
_entity.id
_entity.type
_entity.pdbx_description
1 polymer ?
#
loop_
_entity_poly.entity_id
_entity_poly.type
_entity_poly.pdbx_seq_one_letter_code
_entity_poly.pdbx_strand_id
1 'polypeptide(L)' 'MPIRIILGNDLKRIDRQIKALEYVIPKDTGKDRSIHRSALRILKEHRKVLINMNGGLN' A
#
# COMPACT_ATOMS: atom_id res chain seq x y z
N MET A 1 -7.49 -14.67 -5.30
CA MET A 1 -6.06 -14.77 -5.72
C MET A 1 -5.19 -14.21 -4.59
N PRO A 2 -3.99 -14.74 -4.31
CA PRO A 2 -3.12 -14.17 -3.28
C PRO A 2 -2.60 -12.79 -3.74
N ILE A 3 -2.77 -11.77 -2.90
CA ILE A 3 -2.21 -10.45 -3.17
C ILE A 3 -0.73 -10.50 -2.91
N ARG A 4 0.06 -10.35 -3.97
CA ARG A 4 1.51 -10.24 -3.87
C ARG A 4 1.87 -8.78 -3.57
N ILE A 5 2.03 -8.46 -2.28
CA ILE A 5 2.52 -7.14 -1.85
C ILE A 5 4.02 -7.09 -2.16
N ILE A 6 4.41 -6.40 -3.23
CA ILE A 6 5.82 -6.14 -3.54
C ILE A 6 6.17 -4.80 -2.89
N LEU A 7 6.85 -4.85 -1.74
CA LEU A 7 7.41 -3.69 -1.07
C LEU A 7 8.71 -3.30 -1.79
N GLY A 8 8.64 -2.28 -2.65
CA GLY A 8 9.81 -1.66 -3.27
C GLY A 8 10.26 -0.40 -2.52
N ASN A 9 11.39 0.18 -2.92
CA ASN A 9 11.83 1.50 -2.43
C ASN A 9 11.32 2.66 -3.30
N ASP A 10 10.56 2.36 -4.35
CA ASP A 10 9.99 3.35 -5.26
C ASP A 10 8.65 3.86 -4.71
N LEU A 11 8.68 5.08 -4.17
CA LEU A 11 7.50 5.80 -3.66
C LEU A 11 6.38 5.90 -4.71
N LYS A 12 6.69 6.09 -6.00
CA LYS A 12 5.67 6.21 -7.05
C LYS A 12 4.94 4.88 -7.27
N ARG A 13 5.64 3.76 -7.16
CA ARG A 13 5.02 2.41 -7.24
C ARG A 13 4.11 2.15 -6.05
N ILE A 14 4.55 2.51 -4.84
CA ILE A 14 3.73 2.37 -3.63
C ILE A 14 2.47 3.23 -3.71
N ASP A 15 2.59 4.48 -4.15
CA ASP A 15 1.44 5.37 -4.32
C ASP A 15 0.40 4.82 -5.32
N ARG A 16 0.87 4.19 -6.42
CA ARG A 16 -0.03 3.54 -7.38
C ARG A 16 -0.74 2.33 -6.77
N GLN A 17 -0.04 1.50 -5.99
CA GLN A 17 -0.64 0.37 -5.30
C GLN A 17 -1.67 0.81 -4.26
N ILE A 18 -1.38 1.88 -3.50
CA ILE A 18 -2.32 2.49 -2.55
C ILE A 18 -3.58 2.94 -3.29
N LYS A 19 -3.45 3.72 -4.37
CA LYS A 19 -4.61 4.18 -5.16
C LYS A 19 -5.43 3.03 -5.73
N ALA A 20 -4.77 1.97 -6.21
CA ALA A 20 -5.45 0.79 -6.72
C ALA A 20 -6.29 0.09 -5.63
N LEU A 21 -5.73 -0.10 -4.43
CA LEU A 21 -6.45 -0.69 -3.31
C LEU A 21 -7.60 0.22 -2.83
N GLU A 22 -7.39 1.53 -2.72
CA GLU A 22 -8.44 2.48 -2.34
C GLU A 22 -9.62 2.48 -3.32
N TYR A 23 -9.35 2.25 -4.61
CA TYR A 23 -10.38 2.11 -5.63
C TYR A 23 -11.15 0.78 -5.57
N VAL A 24 -10.46 -0.32 -5.22
CA VAL A 24 -11.02 -1.68 -5.23
C VAL A 24 -11.77 -2.01 -3.94
N ILE A 25 -11.29 -1.57 -2.77
CA ILE A 25 -11.88 -1.86 -1.45
C ILE A 25 -13.40 -1.59 -1.36
N PRO A 26 -13.93 -0.48 -1.89
CA PRO A 26 -15.38 -0.23 -1.88
C PRO A 26 -16.19 -1.28 -2.66
N LYS A 27 -15.56 -1.95 -3.63
CA LYS A 27 -16.17 -2.94 -4.52
C LYS A 27 -15.96 -4.38 -4.06
N ASP A 28 -15.10 -4.61 -3.07
CA ASP A 28 -14.79 -5.96 -2.58
C ASP A 28 -15.93 -6.56 -1.75
N THR A 29 -15.99 -7.89 -1.81
CA THR A 29 -16.80 -8.73 -0.91
C THR A 29 -16.03 -9.02 0.39
N GLY A 30 -16.72 -9.45 1.46
CA GLY A 30 -16.22 -9.41 2.84
C GLY A 30 -14.78 -9.93 3.07
N LYS A 31 -14.44 -11.11 2.52
CA LYS A 31 -13.10 -11.72 2.72
C LYS A 31 -12.01 -10.93 1.99
N ASP A 32 -12.22 -10.59 0.73
CA ASP A 32 -11.26 -9.83 -0.08
C ASP A 32 -11.04 -8.43 0.48
N ARG A 33 -12.11 -7.80 0.98
CA ARG A 33 -12.06 -6.48 1.63
C ARG A 33 -11.12 -6.46 2.82
N SER A 34 -11.13 -7.51 3.65
CA SER A 34 -10.25 -7.61 4.83
C SER A 34 -8.77 -7.71 4.42
N ILE A 35 -8.50 -8.52 3.40
CA ILE A 35 -7.14 -8.70 2.86
C ILE A 35 -6.66 -7.39 2.22
N HIS A 36 -7.49 -6.72 1.42
CA HIS A 36 -7.15 -5.46 0.74
C HIS A 36 -6.93 -4.33 1.73
N ARG A 37 -7.72 -4.24 2.80
CA ARG A 37 -7.51 -3.29 3.91
C ARG A 37 -6.20 -3.54 4.65
N SER A 38 -5.86 -4.81 4.89
CA SER A 38 -4.60 -5.18 5.54
C SER A 38 -3.40 -4.81 4.67
N ALA A 39 -3.48 -5.09 3.36
CA ALA A 39 -2.46 -4.69 2.39
C ALA A 39 -2.30 -3.16 2.31
N LEU A 40 -3.42 -2.42 2.29
CA LEU A 40 -3.42 -0.96 2.26
C LEU A 40 -2.72 -0.36 3.48
N ARG A 41 -2.95 -0.92 4.67
CA ARG A 41 -2.29 -0.48 5.92
C ARG A 41 -0.77 -0.63 5.81
N ILE A 42 -0.30 -1.81 5.40
CA ILE A 42 1.13 -2.11 5.25
C ILE A 42 1.78 -1.14 4.25
N LEU A 43 1.15 -0.89 3.11
CA LEU A 43 1.68 0.04 2.10
C LEU A 43 1.75 1.48 2.61
N LYS A 44 0.75 1.94 3.38
CA LYS A 44 0.76 3.28 4.00
C LYS A 44 1.86 3.42 5.05
N GLU A 45 2.08 2.39 5.87
CA GLU A 45 3.17 2.36 6.84
C GLU A 45 4.54 2.38 6.14
N HIS A 46 4.74 1.53 5.13
CA HIS A 46 5.98 1.47 4.37
C HIS A 46 6.29 2.79 3.64
N ARG A 47 5.26 3.44 3.07
CA ARG A 47 5.37 4.79 2.47
C ARG A 47 5.89 5.81 3.48
N LYS A 48 5.37 5.81 4.70
CA LYS A 48 5.84 6.73 5.77
C LYS A 48 7.31 6.49 6.09
N VAL A 49 7.72 5.22 6.22
CA VAL A 49 9.12 4.85 6.47
C VAL A 49 10.02 5.38 5.35
N LEU A 50 9.68 5.15 4.09
CA LEU A 50 10.47 5.63 2.96
C LEU A 50 10.56 7.15 2.87
N ILE A 51 9.47 7.86 3.17
CA ILE A 51 9.49 9.33 3.21
C ILE A 51 10.42 9.83 4.31
N ASN A 52 10.35 9.23 5.50
CA ASN A 52 11.21 9.60 6.62
C ASN A 52 12.69 9.30 6.34
N MET A 53 12.98 8.17 5.69
CA MET A 53 14.35 7.82 5.28
C MET A 53 14.90 8.76 4.20
N ASN A 54 14.07 9.20 3.25
CA ASN A 54 14.48 10.13 2.19
C ASN A 54 14.48 11.61 2.64
N GLY A 55 13.77 11.94 3.71
CA GLY A 55 13.65 13.30 4.26
C GLY A 55 14.62 13.60 5.41
N GLY A 56 15.26 12.58 6.00
CA GLY A 56 16.23 12.73 7.10
C GLY A 56 17.68 13.00 6.67
N LEU A 57 17.92 13.37 5.41
CA LEU A 57 19.23 13.72 4.86
C LEU A 57 19.38 15.21 4.53
N ASN A 58 18.54 16.09 5.09
CA ASN A 58 18.75 17.53 5.05
C ASN A 58 19.12 18.06 6.43
#